data_AF-A0A944FS23-F1
#
_entry.id   AF-A0A944FS23-F1
#
_cell.length_a   1.000
_cell.length_b   1.000
_cell.length_c   1.000
_cell.angle_alpha   90.00
_cell.angle_beta   90.00
_cell.angle_gamma   90.00
#
_symmetry.space_group_name_H-M   'P 1'
#
loop_
_entity.id
_entity.type
_entity.pdbx_description
1 polymer ?
#
loop_
_entity_poly.entity_id
_entity_poly.type
_entity_poly.pdbx_seq_one_letter_code
_entity_poly.pdbx_strand_id
1 'polypeptide(L)'
;MRKIFMTFALIVSAISLNAQGSFGSIRFEPDNRTFFKQAREEFGLFPAIIFTSDRLMRGGRIGTAGINMAGEDGVIHEGIDAYRFRWKDASVYKMVPKGKGSTKALPLPADGSGIGKYASKDFAFVDYLLGNDMGDEALKLLSDGSYHPSDSLSYLRAWTDYSLKLLPEASAEFSQISFGSPFYDKSLFFNVISNAHLGNWSRCEELLDSYSGPYKELEALERAGMAMICNDKQAFLEASRNFSYSHYLLSESEREMQQLYSRKFERKEKNPWLAAGASAIVPGLGKIYAGELGEGVASFLAVAALSAITAENWIKNGATNWKTILFGTAGTIFYLGNIYGSYISVGIHNDFINNELDTAILFNMHIPLRSFFD
;
A
#
# COMPACT_ATOMS: atom_id res chain seq x y z
N MET A 1 -48.80 4.31 3.06
CA MET A 1 -47.61 3.55 2.61
C MET A 1 -46.80 4.27 1.52
N ARG A 2 -47.41 4.80 0.44
CA ARG A 2 -46.68 5.55 -0.61
C ARG A 2 -45.90 6.78 -0.12
N LYS A 3 -46.43 7.59 0.80
CA LYS A 3 -45.76 8.82 1.28
C LYS A 3 -44.47 8.56 2.06
N ILE A 4 -44.41 7.50 2.87
CA ILE A 4 -43.23 7.16 3.70
C ILE A 4 -42.11 6.56 2.85
N PHE A 5 -42.46 5.72 1.87
CA PHE A 5 -41.52 5.25 0.84
C PHE A 5 -40.98 6.40 -0.01
N MET A 6 -41.82 7.40 -0.30
CA MET A 6 -41.40 8.64 -0.96
C MET A 6 -40.45 9.47 -0.10
N THR A 7 -40.66 9.57 1.21
CA THR A 7 -39.77 10.32 2.12
C THR A 7 -38.42 9.63 2.28
N PHE A 8 -38.38 8.29 2.39
CA PHE A 8 -37.12 7.54 2.46
C PHE A 8 -36.38 7.57 1.11
N ALA A 9 -37.09 7.43 -0.01
CA ALA A 9 -36.52 7.61 -1.34
C ALA A 9 -36.06 9.06 -1.60
N LEU A 10 -36.75 10.07 -1.07
CA LEU A 10 -36.35 11.48 -1.17
C LEU A 10 -35.12 11.80 -0.32
N ILE A 11 -34.97 11.19 0.86
CA ILE A 11 -33.77 11.35 1.69
C ILE A 11 -32.57 10.66 1.03
N VAL A 12 -32.74 9.44 0.51
CA VAL A 12 -31.70 8.72 -0.25
C VAL A 12 -31.34 9.46 -1.55
N SER A 13 -32.33 10.01 -2.26
CA SER A 13 -32.11 10.77 -3.49
C SER A 13 -31.51 12.16 -3.24
N ALA A 14 -31.88 12.84 -2.14
CA ALA A 14 -31.29 14.13 -1.74
C ALA A 14 -29.83 13.99 -1.31
N ILE A 15 -29.45 12.86 -0.72
CA ILE A 15 -28.04 12.53 -0.42
C ILE A 15 -27.27 12.21 -1.72
N SER A 16 -27.89 11.55 -2.70
CA SER A 16 -27.27 11.30 -4.02
C SER A 16 -27.16 12.54 -4.92
N LEU A 17 -28.06 13.52 -4.79
CA LEU A 17 -28.10 14.71 -5.66
C LEU A 17 -27.05 15.77 -5.30
N ASN A 18 -26.49 15.76 -4.09
CA ASN A 18 -25.48 16.74 -3.67
C ASN A 18 -24.02 16.32 -3.99
N ALA A 19 -23.83 15.17 -4.67
CA ALA A 19 -22.52 14.64 -5.04
C ALA A 19 -22.19 14.79 -6.55
N GLN A 20 -23.05 15.44 -7.34
CA GLN A 20 -22.80 15.64 -8.78
C GLN A 20 -22.22 17.03 -9.05
N GLY A 21 -20.95 17.20 -8.68
CA GLY A 21 -20.08 18.17 -9.33
C GLY A 21 -19.63 17.61 -10.68
N SER A 22 -20.00 18.29 -11.76
CA SER A 22 -19.66 17.95 -13.14
C SER A 22 -18.15 17.92 -13.38
N PHE A 23 -17.55 16.73 -13.39
CA PHE A 23 -16.34 16.43 -14.16
C PHE A 23 -16.57 15.12 -14.91
N GLY A 24 -16.37 15.13 -16.23
CA GLY A 24 -16.55 13.97 -17.09
C GLY A 24 -15.64 12.83 -16.64
N SER A 25 -16.24 11.76 -16.11
CA SER A 25 -15.50 10.63 -15.55
C SER A 25 -15.81 9.34 -16.32
N ILE A 26 -14.74 8.70 -16.82
CA ILE A 26 -14.73 7.26 -17.06
C ILE A 26 -15.11 6.59 -15.74
N ARG A 27 -16.25 5.89 -15.67
CA ARG A 27 -16.72 5.22 -14.45
C ARG A 27 -15.93 3.94 -14.25
N PHE A 28 -14.94 3.98 -13.35
CA PHE A 28 -14.15 2.82 -12.94
C PHE A 28 -14.73 2.05 -11.74
N GLU A 29 -15.85 2.49 -11.16
CA GLU A 29 -16.51 1.81 -10.04
C GLU A 29 -17.90 1.24 -10.41
N PRO A 30 -18.22 0.01 -9.98
CA PRO A 30 -19.56 -0.56 -10.12
C PRO A 30 -20.58 0.23 -9.28
N ASP A 31 -21.82 0.29 -9.76
CA ASP A 31 -22.89 0.87 -8.95
C ASP A 31 -23.19 -0.01 -7.71
N ASN A 32 -23.68 0.61 -6.64
CA ASN A 32 -23.97 -0.08 -5.36
C ASN A 32 -24.87 -1.32 -5.52
N ARG A 33 -25.69 -1.36 -6.58
CA ARG A 33 -26.55 -2.49 -6.90
C ARG A 33 -25.77 -3.70 -7.42
N THR A 34 -24.77 -3.47 -8.27
CA THR A 34 -23.89 -4.53 -8.80
C THR A 34 -23.01 -5.07 -7.68
N PHE A 35 -22.44 -4.19 -6.86
CA PHE A 35 -21.68 -4.56 -5.67
C PHE A 35 -22.49 -5.42 -4.68
N PHE A 36 -23.73 -5.02 -4.34
CA PHE A 36 -24.58 -5.79 -3.43
C PHE A 36 -24.90 -7.19 -3.94
N LYS A 37 -25.16 -7.33 -5.25
CA LYS A 37 -25.45 -8.63 -5.85
C LYS A 37 -24.26 -9.57 -5.73
N GLN A 38 -23.07 -9.07 -6.06
CA GLN A 38 -21.85 -9.85 -6.01
C GLN A 38 -21.48 -10.21 -4.55
N ALA A 39 -21.52 -9.24 -3.63
CA ALA A 39 -21.27 -9.50 -2.22
C ALA A 39 -22.26 -10.51 -1.62
N ARG A 40 -23.50 -10.54 -2.11
CA ARG A 40 -24.51 -11.52 -1.69
C ARG A 40 -24.21 -12.92 -2.22
N GLU A 41 -23.72 -13.02 -3.45
CA GLU A 41 -23.36 -14.29 -4.09
C GLU A 41 -22.10 -14.90 -3.46
N GLU A 42 -21.12 -14.07 -3.09
CA GLU A 42 -19.85 -14.52 -2.50
C GLU A 42 -19.93 -14.75 -0.98
N PHE A 43 -20.57 -13.84 -0.23
CA PHE A 43 -20.51 -13.84 1.24
C PHE A 43 -21.87 -14.05 1.91
N GLY A 44 -22.94 -14.18 1.13
CA GLY A 44 -24.31 -14.30 1.64
C GLY A 44 -24.97 -12.95 1.92
N LEU A 45 -26.27 -13.00 2.20
CA LEU A 45 -27.13 -11.80 2.28
C LEU A 45 -26.73 -10.84 3.41
N PHE A 46 -26.37 -11.36 4.58
CA PHE A 46 -26.11 -10.52 5.75
C PHE A 46 -24.80 -9.72 5.61
N PRO A 47 -23.65 -10.30 5.22
CA PRO A 47 -22.44 -9.54 4.91
C PRO A 47 -22.64 -8.54 3.76
N ALA A 48 -23.39 -8.92 2.72
CA ALA A 48 -23.69 -8.03 1.59
C ALA A 48 -24.43 -6.75 2.00
N ILE A 49 -25.37 -6.85 2.94
CA ILE A 49 -26.09 -5.69 3.50
C ILE A 49 -25.10 -4.78 4.23
N ILE A 50 -24.21 -5.34 5.03
CA ILE A 50 -23.23 -4.57 5.81
C ILE A 50 -22.27 -3.84 4.86
N PHE A 51 -21.66 -4.55 3.91
CA PHE A 51 -20.67 -3.97 2.99
C PHE A 51 -21.27 -2.90 2.09
N THR A 52 -22.48 -3.13 1.57
CA THR A 52 -23.13 -2.17 0.69
C THR A 52 -23.59 -0.93 1.47
N SER A 53 -24.02 -1.11 2.72
CA SER A 53 -24.38 0.01 3.60
C SER A 53 -23.15 0.86 3.95
N ASP A 54 -22.02 0.22 4.24
CA ASP A 54 -20.75 0.92 4.47
C ASP A 54 -20.29 1.70 3.23
N ARG A 55 -20.33 1.07 2.03
CA ARG A 55 -20.04 1.72 0.75
C ARG A 55 -20.93 2.93 0.46
N LEU A 56 -22.23 2.82 0.74
CA LEU A 56 -23.20 3.91 0.62
C LEU A 56 -22.88 5.08 1.57
N MET A 57 -22.44 4.78 2.79
CA MET A 57 -22.12 5.78 3.81
C MET A 57 -20.76 6.48 3.55
N ARG A 58 -19.82 5.81 2.89
CA ARG A 58 -18.51 6.35 2.49
C ARG A 58 -18.55 7.25 1.24
N GLY A 59 -19.71 7.38 0.58
CA GLY A 59 -19.93 8.38 -0.47
C GLY A 59 -19.02 8.26 -1.70
N GLY A 60 -18.72 7.03 -2.16
CA GLY A 60 -17.91 6.81 -3.38
C GLY A 60 -16.48 7.35 -3.31
N ARG A 61 -15.99 7.67 -2.10
CA ARG A 61 -14.61 8.10 -1.86
C ARG A 61 -13.79 6.92 -1.35
N ILE A 62 -13.64 5.89 -2.18
CA ILE A 62 -12.53 4.94 -2.08
C ILE A 62 -11.69 5.11 -3.35
N GLY A 63 -11.16 6.31 -3.53
CA GLY A 63 -9.99 6.50 -4.38
C GLY A 63 -8.81 6.68 -3.45
N THR A 64 -8.12 5.58 -3.10
CA THR A 64 -6.66 5.45 -2.78
C THR A 64 -6.28 4.44 -1.69
N ALA A 65 -7.22 3.84 -0.95
CA ALA A 65 -6.91 2.72 -0.06
C ALA A 65 -7.38 1.39 -0.67
N GLY A 66 -6.52 0.75 -1.45
CA GLY A 66 -6.67 -0.67 -1.80
C GLY A 66 -7.14 -1.04 -3.20
N ILE A 67 -7.06 -0.14 -4.20
CA ILE A 67 -7.33 -0.56 -5.59
C ILE A 67 -6.06 -1.13 -6.23
N ASN A 68 -5.77 -2.40 -5.96
CA ASN A 68 -4.91 -3.19 -6.85
C ASN A 68 -5.74 -3.60 -8.07
N MET A 69 -5.77 -2.77 -9.11
CA MET A 69 -6.22 -3.20 -10.44
C MET A 69 -5.07 -3.93 -11.15
N ALA A 70 -4.93 -5.22 -10.86
CA ALA A 70 -4.13 -6.14 -11.67
C ALA A 70 -4.77 -7.54 -11.65
N GLY A 71 -5.90 -7.68 -12.36
CA GLY A 71 -6.57 -8.96 -12.61
C GLY A 71 -7.39 -8.89 -13.90
N GLU A 72 -7.16 -9.83 -14.82
CA GLU A 72 -7.80 -9.91 -16.14
C GLU A 72 -9.23 -10.48 -16.13
N ASP A 73 -9.84 -10.73 -14.96
CA ASP A 73 -11.09 -11.50 -14.85
C ASP A 73 -12.37 -10.65 -14.78
N GLY A 74 -12.26 -9.33 -14.67
CA GLY A 74 -13.43 -8.45 -14.59
C GLY A 74 -14.25 -8.64 -13.31
N VAL A 75 -13.65 -9.24 -12.28
CA VAL A 75 -14.25 -9.47 -10.95
C VAL A 75 -13.77 -8.38 -9.99
N ILE A 76 -14.69 -7.77 -9.25
CA ILE A 76 -14.36 -6.75 -8.25
C ILE A 76 -13.81 -7.44 -7.00
N HIS A 77 -12.52 -7.27 -6.69
CA HIS A 77 -11.90 -7.70 -5.44
C HIS A 77 -12.10 -6.69 -4.29
N GLU A 78 -13.28 -6.09 -4.18
CA GLU A 78 -13.68 -5.34 -2.98
C GLU A 78 -14.43 -6.28 -2.03
N GLY A 79 -13.72 -7.33 -1.61
CA GLY A 79 -14.15 -8.24 -0.56
C GLY A 79 -13.33 -8.06 0.71
N ILE A 80 -13.60 -8.89 1.72
CA ILE A 80 -12.79 -9.00 2.94
C ILE A 80 -11.27 -9.09 2.67
N ASP A 81 -10.83 -9.45 1.47
CA ASP A 81 -9.41 -9.45 1.08
C ASP A 81 -8.76 -8.05 1.06
N ALA A 82 -9.53 -6.96 0.90
CA ALA A 82 -9.05 -5.60 1.20
C ALA A 82 -8.82 -5.38 2.72
N TYR A 83 -9.43 -6.21 3.57
CA TYR A 83 -9.25 -6.26 5.02
C TYR A 83 -8.33 -7.43 5.45
N ARG A 84 -7.90 -8.28 4.52
CA ARG A 84 -7.10 -9.48 4.79
C ARG A 84 -5.64 -9.18 4.41
N PHE A 85 -5.08 -8.16 5.05
CA PHE A 85 -3.63 -8.04 5.13
C PHE A 85 -3.08 -9.20 5.96
N ARG A 86 -2.79 -10.30 5.29
CA ARG A 86 -1.90 -11.34 5.78
C ARG A 86 -0.83 -11.54 4.72
N TRP A 87 0.35 -11.02 5.05
CA TRP A 87 1.67 -11.04 4.41
C TRP A 87 2.21 -12.39 3.90
N LYS A 88 1.37 -13.30 3.41
CA LYS A 88 1.84 -14.58 2.84
C LYS A 88 2.09 -14.56 1.34
N ASP A 89 1.63 -13.53 0.64
CA ASP A 89 1.88 -13.36 -0.80
C ASP A 89 2.54 -12.01 -1.07
N ALA A 90 3.77 -11.83 -0.57
CA ALA A 90 4.66 -10.74 -0.99
C ALA A 90 5.21 -10.99 -2.42
N SER A 91 4.30 -11.23 -3.38
CA SER A 91 4.61 -11.33 -4.81
C SER A 91 3.87 -10.28 -5.64
N VAL A 92 3.28 -9.26 -5.01
CA VAL A 92 2.52 -8.20 -5.69
C VAL A 92 3.44 -7.04 -6.10
N TYR A 93 4.51 -7.39 -6.81
CA TYR A 93 5.12 -6.57 -7.85
C TYR A 93 5.52 -7.51 -9.00
N LYS A 94 4.53 -8.23 -9.55
CA LYS A 94 4.60 -8.73 -10.93
C LYS A 94 3.89 -7.73 -11.82
N MET A 95 4.57 -6.64 -12.16
CA MET A 95 4.29 -6.00 -13.45
C MET A 95 4.97 -6.85 -14.50
N VAL A 96 4.28 -7.88 -14.99
CA VAL A 96 4.65 -8.50 -16.27
C VAL A 96 4.16 -7.52 -17.34
N PRO A 97 5.03 -6.90 -18.15
CA PRO A 97 4.57 -6.23 -19.34
C PRO A 97 3.91 -7.29 -20.20
N LYS A 98 2.66 -7.05 -20.61
CA LYS A 98 1.90 -7.94 -21.48
C LYS A 98 2.48 -7.84 -22.90
N GLY A 99 3.65 -8.43 -23.09
CA GLY A 99 4.27 -8.77 -24.36
C GLY A 99 4.62 -10.25 -24.30
N LYS A 100 4.05 -11.04 -25.22
CA LYS A 100 4.38 -12.46 -25.35
C LYS A 100 5.89 -12.65 -25.47
N GLY A 101 6.49 -13.27 -24.46
CA GLY A 101 7.88 -13.67 -24.50
C GLY A 101 8.36 -14.12 -23.13
N SER A 102 8.07 -15.36 -22.76
CA SER A 102 8.86 -16.05 -21.73
C SER A 102 10.32 -16.01 -22.18
N THR A 103 11.15 -15.17 -21.58
CA THR A 103 12.60 -15.29 -21.71
C THR A 103 13.02 -16.47 -20.83
N LYS A 104 12.89 -17.67 -21.40
CA LYS A 104 13.80 -18.76 -21.05
C LYS A 104 15.22 -18.18 -21.12
N ALA A 105 16.03 -18.43 -20.11
CA ALA A 105 17.47 -18.19 -20.17
C ALA A 105 17.98 -18.70 -21.52
N LEU A 106 18.36 -17.78 -22.40
CA LEU A 106 18.86 -18.11 -23.72
C LEU A 106 20.24 -18.75 -23.54
N PRO A 107 20.52 -19.90 -24.17
CA PRO A 107 21.85 -20.49 -24.12
C PRO A 107 22.82 -19.52 -24.80
N LEU A 108 23.95 -19.28 -24.13
CA LEU A 108 25.09 -18.53 -24.69
C LEU A 108 25.43 -19.08 -26.09
N PRO A 109 25.64 -18.22 -27.11
CA PRO A 109 26.01 -18.69 -28.44
C PRO A 109 27.36 -19.41 -28.39
N ALA A 110 27.38 -20.63 -28.92
CA ALA A 110 28.51 -21.56 -28.89
C ALA A 110 29.49 -21.37 -30.06
N ASP A 111 29.42 -20.28 -30.82
CA ASP A 111 30.31 -20.02 -31.94
C ASP A 111 30.95 -18.62 -31.90
N GLY A 112 32.23 -18.59 -31.56
CA GLY A 112 33.06 -17.38 -31.51
C GLY A 112 33.33 -16.75 -32.87
N SER A 113 32.34 -16.11 -33.49
CA SER A 113 32.52 -15.36 -34.74
C SER A 113 31.76 -14.03 -34.86
N GLY A 114 31.32 -13.44 -33.74
CA GLY A 114 30.88 -12.04 -33.67
C GLY A 114 31.71 -11.28 -32.64
N ILE A 115 32.33 -10.16 -33.01
CA ILE A 115 33.03 -9.29 -32.06
C ILE A 115 31.96 -8.67 -31.15
N GLY A 116 31.69 -9.28 -30.00
CA GLY A 116 30.75 -8.75 -29.02
C GLY A 116 31.18 -7.36 -28.58
N LYS A 117 30.21 -6.46 -28.42
CA LYS A 117 30.47 -5.10 -27.91
C LYS A 117 30.73 -5.18 -26.42
N TYR A 118 31.56 -4.27 -25.91
CA TYR A 118 31.71 -4.07 -24.48
C TYR A 118 30.69 -3.02 -24.03
N ALA A 119 29.87 -3.36 -23.04
CA ALA A 119 28.81 -2.48 -22.54
C ALA A 119 29.37 -1.15 -22.00
N SER A 120 30.61 -1.15 -21.52
CA SER A 120 31.32 0.06 -21.08
C SER A 120 31.46 1.14 -22.17
N LYS A 121 31.41 0.78 -23.46
CA LYS A 121 31.46 1.75 -24.57
C LYS A 121 30.15 2.51 -24.75
N ASP A 122 29.03 1.90 -24.38
CA ASP A 122 27.69 2.46 -24.58
C ASP A 122 27.13 3.06 -23.28
N PHE A 123 27.92 3.14 -22.22
CA PHE A 123 27.51 3.67 -20.90
C PHE A 123 26.88 5.06 -21.03
N ALA A 124 27.57 6.01 -21.66
CA ALA A 124 27.06 7.36 -21.86
C ALA A 124 25.78 7.42 -22.72
N PHE A 125 25.63 6.46 -23.64
CA PHE A 125 24.42 6.37 -24.47
C PHE A 125 23.24 5.80 -23.66
N VAL A 126 23.47 4.79 -22.83
CA VAL A 126 22.45 4.26 -21.91
C VAL A 126 22.04 5.34 -20.91
N ASP A 127 22.99 6.07 -20.31
CA ASP A 127 22.68 7.20 -19.42
C ASP A 127 21.87 8.28 -20.12
N TYR A 128 22.22 8.60 -21.37
CA TYR A 128 21.43 9.52 -22.19
C TYR A 128 19.99 9.04 -22.39
N LEU A 129 19.79 7.76 -22.70
CA LEU A 129 18.45 7.18 -22.87
C LEU A 129 17.66 7.26 -21.57
N LEU A 130 18.26 6.89 -20.43
CA LEU A 130 17.62 6.96 -19.12
C LEU A 130 17.27 8.40 -18.72
N GLY A 131 18.17 9.35 -18.97
CA GLY A 131 17.94 10.78 -18.71
C GLY A 131 16.86 11.43 -19.57
N ASN A 132 16.49 10.80 -20.69
CA ASN A 132 15.43 11.27 -21.60
C ASN A 132 14.14 10.43 -21.52
N ASP A 133 13.94 9.66 -20.43
CA ASP A 133 12.76 8.81 -20.22
C ASP A 133 12.59 7.73 -21.32
N MET A 134 13.70 7.28 -21.92
CA MET A 134 13.75 6.25 -22.96
C MET A 134 14.24 4.90 -22.41
N GLY A 135 13.78 4.54 -21.21
CA GLY A 135 14.23 3.32 -20.52
C GLY A 135 13.93 2.02 -21.28
N ASP A 136 12.79 1.95 -21.98
CA ASP A 136 12.45 0.77 -22.81
C ASP A 136 13.44 0.55 -23.96
N GLU A 137 13.95 1.63 -24.56
CA GLU A 137 14.96 1.53 -25.63
C GLU A 137 16.33 1.15 -25.06
N ALA A 138 16.67 1.64 -23.87
CA ALA A 138 17.86 1.20 -23.15
C ALA A 138 17.80 -0.30 -22.81
N LEU A 139 16.66 -0.78 -22.33
CA LEU A 139 16.45 -2.19 -22.02
C LEU A 139 16.57 -3.05 -23.28
N LYS A 140 15.93 -2.63 -24.37
CA LYS A 140 16.01 -3.30 -25.67
C LYS A 140 17.44 -3.38 -26.17
N LEU A 141 18.19 -2.28 -26.13
CA LEU A 141 19.61 -2.24 -26.50
C LEU A 141 20.43 -3.26 -25.69
N LEU A 142 20.28 -3.26 -24.36
CA LEU A 142 21.07 -4.11 -23.45
C LEU A 142 20.67 -5.59 -23.49
N SER A 143 19.47 -5.91 -23.99
CA SER A 143 18.93 -7.27 -24.10
C SER A 143 19.25 -7.99 -25.41
N ASP A 144 19.78 -7.29 -26.42
CA ASP A 144 20.02 -7.80 -27.79
C ASP A 144 21.10 -8.91 -27.89
N GLY A 145 21.70 -9.33 -26.77
CA GLY A 145 22.71 -10.40 -26.72
C GLY A 145 24.04 -10.06 -27.42
N SER A 146 24.17 -8.84 -27.93
CA SER A 146 25.35 -8.34 -28.65
C SER A 146 26.51 -7.93 -27.74
N TYR A 147 26.31 -7.93 -26.42
CA TYR A 147 27.30 -7.56 -25.42
C TYR A 147 28.01 -8.76 -24.79
N HIS A 148 29.30 -8.61 -24.51
CA HIS A 148 30.02 -9.56 -23.67
C HIS A 148 29.54 -9.49 -22.21
N PRO A 149 29.29 -10.66 -21.55
CA PRO A 149 29.02 -10.70 -20.11
C PRO A 149 30.11 -10.00 -19.32
N SER A 150 29.72 -9.04 -18.48
CA SER A 150 30.64 -8.24 -17.67
C SER A 150 29.86 -7.54 -16.55
N ASP A 151 30.55 -7.16 -15.47
CA ASP A 151 29.93 -6.38 -14.39
C ASP A 151 29.34 -5.06 -14.90
N SER A 152 29.96 -4.44 -15.92
CA SER A 152 29.42 -3.23 -16.56
C SER A 152 28.09 -3.49 -17.26
N LEU A 153 27.92 -4.64 -17.91
CA LEU A 153 26.66 -5.01 -18.55
C LEU A 153 25.58 -5.26 -17.49
N SER A 154 25.89 -6.04 -16.45
CA SER A 154 24.95 -6.31 -15.36
C SER A 154 24.56 -5.04 -14.60
N TYR A 155 25.52 -4.14 -14.37
CA TYR A 155 25.24 -2.83 -13.77
C TYR A 155 24.29 -2.00 -14.64
N LEU A 156 24.56 -1.86 -15.93
CA LEU A 156 23.71 -1.07 -16.83
C LEU A 156 22.29 -1.66 -16.94
N ARG A 157 22.17 -2.99 -16.97
CA ARG A 157 20.87 -3.67 -16.94
C ARG A 157 20.14 -3.42 -15.63
N ALA A 158 20.80 -3.68 -14.50
CA ALA A 158 20.21 -3.47 -13.19
C ALA A 158 19.75 -2.03 -12.98
N TRP A 159 20.54 -1.04 -13.43
CA TRP A 159 20.19 0.37 -13.35
C TRP A 159 19.02 0.75 -14.28
N THR A 160 18.97 0.16 -15.47
CA THR A 160 17.85 0.32 -16.41
C THR A 160 16.56 -0.26 -15.82
N ASP A 161 16.61 -1.50 -15.32
CA ASP A 161 15.50 -2.18 -14.68
C ASP A 161 15.02 -1.42 -13.44
N TYR A 162 15.96 -0.94 -12.63
CA TYR A 162 15.65 -0.12 -11.46
C TYR A 162 14.94 1.19 -11.84
N SER A 163 15.42 1.87 -12.89
CA SER A 163 14.80 3.11 -13.41
C SER A 163 13.39 2.86 -13.94
N LEU A 164 13.15 1.69 -14.53
CA LEU A 164 11.83 1.21 -14.97
C LEU A 164 10.96 0.64 -13.84
N LYS A 165 11.46 0.62 -12.59
CA LYS A 165 10.79 0.05 -11.40
C LYS A 165 10.55 -1.47 -11.50
N LEU A 166 11.33 -2.16 -12.33
CA LEU A 166 11.39 -3.62 -12.43
C LEU A 166 12.31 -4.15 -11.33
N LEU A 167 11.87 -4.03 -10.07
CA LEU A 167 12.69 -4.32 -8.89
C LEU A 167 13.19 -5.76 -8.79
N PRO A 168 12.38 -6.80 -9.13
CA PRO A 168 12.87 -8.19 -9.13
C PRO A 168 14.02 -8.42 -10.11
N GLU A 169 13.89 -7.90 -11.34
CA GLU A 169 14.90 -7.99 -12.39
C GLU A 169 16.16 -7.20 -12.01
N ALA A 170 15.98 -5.97 -11.52
CA ALA A 170 17.07 -5.14 -11.03
C ALA A 170 17.86 -5.83 -9.91
N SER A 171 17.17 -6.43 -8.92
CA SER A 171 17.82 -7.14 -7.83
C SER A 171 18.60 -8.37 -8.31
N ALA A 172 18.05 -9.11 -9.29
CA ALA A 172 18.72 -10.25 -9.87
C ALA A 172 20.03 -9.87 -10.59
N GLU A 173 20.01 -8.78 -11.36
CA GLU A 173 21.18 -8.26 -12.08
C GLU A 173 22.20 -7.60 -11.13
N PHE A 174 21.76 -6.82 -10.13
CA PHE A 174 22.67 -6.25 -9.12
C PHE A 174 23.42 -7.34 -8.34
N SER A 175 22.78 -8.49 -8.10
CA SER A 175 23.38 -9.62 -7.40
C SER A 175 24.49 -10.31 -8.21
N GLN A 176 24.62 -10.05 -9.51
CA GLN A 176 25.70 -10.62 -10.35
C GLN A 176 27.01 -9.83 -10.26
N ILE A 177 26.99 -8.62 -9.70
CA ILE A 177 28.13 -7.70 -9.73
C ILE A 177 29.13 -8.10 -8.65
N SER A 178 30.39 -8.29 -9.05
CA SER A 178 31.45 -8.81 -8.19
C SER A 178 31.95 -7.79 -7.16
N PHE A 179 32.37 -8.25 -5.96
CA PHE A 179 32.90 -7.42 -4.85
C PHE A 179 34.07 -6.48 -5.25
N GLY A 180 34.86 -6.84 -6.27
CA GLY A 180 35.97 -6.01 -6.76
C GLY A 180 35.59 -4.99 -7.83
N SER A 181 34.32 -4.94 -8.24
CA SER A 181 33.85 -4.05 -9.30
C SER A 181 33.74 -2.62 -8.79
N PRO A 182 34.07 -1.60 -9.61
CA PRO A 182 33.83 -0.20 -9.23
C PRO A 182 32.32 0.10 -9.06
N PHE A 183 31.45 -0.77 -9.56
CA PHE A 183 30.00 -0.63 -9.43
C PHE A 183 29.41 -1.34 -8.21
N TYR A 184 30.23 -2.09 -7.46
CA TYR A 184 29.75 -2.99 -6.42
C TYR A 184 29.01 -2.26 -5.29
N ASP A 185 29.63 -1.23 -4.70
CA ASP A 185 29.03 -0.52 -3.56
C ASP A 185 27.66 0.05 -3.91
N LYS A 186 27.58 0.82 -5.02
CA LYS A 186 26.31 1.40 -5.51
C LYS A 186 25.28 0.28 -5.73
N SER A 187 25.68 -0.78 -6.42
CA SER A 187 24.79 -1.91 -6.74
C SER A 187 24.28 -2.62 -5.51
N LEU A 188 25.12 -2.84 -4.50
CA LEU A 188 24.73 -3.51 -3.27
C LEU A 188 23.65 -2.70 -2.51
N PHE A 189 23.84 -1.40 -2.35
CA PHE A 189 22.87 -0.57 -1.64
C PHE A 189 21.54 -0.44 -2.40
N PHE A 190 21.58 -0.25 -3.72
CA PHE A 190 20.36 -0.27 -4.52
C PHE A 190 19.68 -1.65 -4.52
N ASN A 191 20.44 -2.75 -4.42
CA ASN A 191 19.89 -4.09 -4.26
C ASN A 191 19.20 -4.29 -2.89
N VAL A 192 19.75 -3.70 -1.82
CA VAL A 192 19.10 -3.67 -0.50
C VAL A 192 17.76 -2.95 -0.60
N ILE A 193 17.70 -1.76 -1.19
CA ILE A 193 16.43 -1.03 -1.39
C ILE A 193 15.45 -1.80 -2.25
N SER A 194 15.88 -2.38 -3.37
CA SER A 194 15.02 -3.21 -4.22
C SER A 194 14.41 -4.37 -3.42
N ASN A 195 15.22 -5.08 -2.64
CA ASN A 195 14.71 -6.17 -1.80
C ASN A 195 13.81 -5.68 -0.66
N ALA A 196 14.10 -4.50 -0.09
CA ALA A 196 13.27 -3.91 0.94
C ALA A 196 11.87 -3.56 0.40
N HIS A 197 11.77 -2.99 -0.80
CA HIS A 197 10.48 -2.76 -1.45
C HIS A 197 9.74 -4.05 -1.82
N LEU A 198 10.46 -5.15 -2.06
CA LEU A 198 9.87 -6.46 -2.35
C LEU A 198 9.45 -7.25 -1.09
N GLY A 199 9.84 -6.79 0.11
CA GLY A 199 9.58 -7.51 1.35
C GLY A 199 10.57 -8.65 1.65
N ASN A 200 11.71 -8.70 0.95
CA ASN A 200 12.73 -9.74 1.08
C ASN A 200 13.73 -9.38 2.21
N TRP A 201 13.23 -9.29 3.44
CA TRP A 201 14.00 -8.78 4.58
C TRP A 201 15.28 -9.56 4.88
N SER A 202 15.21 -10.90 4.81
CA SER A 202 16.37 -11.76 5.02
C SER A 202 17.47 -11.49 4.00
N ARG A 203 17.09 -11.17 2.75
CA ARG A 203 18.05 -10.86 1.70
C ARG A 203 18.74 -9.52 1.95
N CYS A 204 18.00 -8.53 2.44
CA CYS A 204 18.59 -7.24 2.84
C CYS A 204 19.63 -7.43 3.95
N GLU A 205 19.31 -8.24 4.97
CA GLU A 205 20.23 -8.55 6.07
C GLU A 205 21.49 -9.26 5.58
N GLU A 206 21.36 -10.30 4.75
CA GLU A 206 22.50 -10.99 4.12
C GLU A 206 23.40 -10.03 3.32
N LEU A 207 22.80 -9.13 2.54
CA LEU A 207 23.54 -8.15 1.74
C LEU A 207 24.32 -7.18 2.63
N LEU A 208 23.66 -6.62 3.66
CA LEU A 208 24.29 -5.69 4.59
C LEU A 208 25.38 -6.38 5.43
N ASP A 209 25.18 -7.63 5.84
CA ASP A 209 26.17 -8.42 6.60
C ASP A 209 27.41 -8.78 5.78
N SER A 210 27.24 -8.97 4.47
CA SER A 210 28.36 -9.19 3.55
C SER A 210 29.17 -7.91 3.26
N TYR A 211 28.64 -6.73 3.61
CA TYR A 211 29.23 -5.46 3.24
C TYR A 211 30.47 -5.12 4.09
N SER A 212 31.62 -5.01 3.42
CA SER A 212 32.91 -4.65 4.05
C SER A 212 33.55 -3.40 3.43
N GLY A 213 32.78 -2.62 2.66
CA GLY A 213 33.27 -1.42 1.99
C GLY A 213 33.40 -0.19 2.91
N PRO A 214 33.80 0.97 2.35
CA PRO A 214 34.14 2.17 3.11
C PRO A 214 32.92 2.95 3.63
N TYR A 215 31.72 2.71 3.10
CA TYR A 215 30.52 3.53 3.37
C TYR A 215 29.78 3.10 4.64
N LYS A 216 30.47 3.13 5.79
CA LYS A 216 29.93 2.66 7.08
C LYS A 216 28.78 3.49 7.64
N GLU A 217 28.78 4.81 7.41
CA GLU A 217 27.67 5.71 7.79
C GLU A 217 26.39 5.33 7.01
N LEU A 218 26.52 5.09 5.70
CA LEU A 218 25.41 4.66 4.86
C LEU A 218 24.91 3.25 5.21
N GLU A 219 25.82 2.31 5.46
CA GLU A 219 25.46 0.96 5.95
C GLU A 219 24.67 1.04 7.26
N ALA A 220 25.09 1.88 8.19
CA ALA A 220 24.39 2.08 9.45
C ALA A 220 22.97 2.64 9.24
N LEU A 221 22.81 3.59 8.31
CA LEU A 221 21.50 4.15 7.95
C LEU A 221 20.55 3.08 7.37
N GLU A 222 21.04 2.28 6.43
CA GLU A 222 20.27 1.19 5.81
C GLU A 222 19.88 0.13 6.85
N ARG A 223 20.81 -0.28 7.71
CA ARG A 223 20.54 -1.21 8.83
C ARG A 223 19.50 -0.66 9.80
N ALA A 224 19.58 0.63 10.13
CA ALA A 224 18.60 1.28 10.99
C ALA A 224 17.21 1.28 10.35
N GLY A 225 17.10 1.64 9.07
CA GLY A 225 15.83 1.58 8.34
C GLY A 225 15.24 0.18 8.30
N MET A 226 16.06 -0.82 7.96
CA MET A 226 15.66 -2.24 7.94
C MET A 226 15.20 -2.74 9.31
N ALA A 227 15.91 -2.39 10.39
CA ALA A 227 15.53 -2.74 11.74
C ALA A 227 14.14 -2.18 12.11
N MET A 228 13.86 -0.92 11.73
CA MET A 228 12.54 -0.33 11.98
C MET A 228 11.44 -1.03 11.19
N ILE A 229 11.66 -1.35 9.91
CA ILE A 229 10.69 -2.08 9.08
C ILE A 229 10.40 -3.46 9.70
N CYS A 230 11.43 -4.16 10.18
CA CYS A 230 11.30 -5.46 10.84
C CYS A 230 10.76 -5.38 12.28
N ASN A 231 10.40 -4.19 12.78
CA ASN A 231 9.97 -3.94 14.16
C ASN A 231 11.01 -4.32 15.23
N ASP A 232 12.30 -4.32 14.89
CA ASP A 232 13.39 -4.60 15.83
C ASP A 232 13.96 -3.29 16.41
N LYS A 233 13.52 -2.99 17.64
CA LYS A 233 13.98 -1.81 18.39
C LYS A 233 15.47 -1.90 18.74
N GLN A 234 15.96 -3.09 19.07
CA GLN A 234 17.33 -3.26 19.55
C GLN A 234 18.31 -3.08 18.40
N ALA A 235 18.03 -3.72 17.26
CA ALA A 235 18.83 -3.56 16.05
C ALA A 235 18.89 -2.09 15.59
N PHE A 236 17.79 -1.33 15.68
CA PHE A 236 17.83 0.10 15.38
C PHE A 236 18.75 0.86 16.34
N LEU A 237 18.64 0.61 17.64
CA LEU A 237 19.47 1.28 18.65
C LEU A 237 20.95 0.92 18.50
N GLU A 238 21.27 -0.25 17.99
CA GLU A 238 22.64 -0.65 17.68
C GLU A 238 23.16 0.04 16.42
N ALA A 239 22.40 0.00 15.33
CA ALA A 239 22.75 0.64 14.06
C ALA A 239 22.91 2.17 14.22
N SER A 240 21.98 2.81 14.93
CA SER A 240 21.98 4.27 15.14
C SER A 240 23.11 4.80 16.00
N ARG A 241 23.82 3.96 16.77
CA ARG A 241 25.06 4.37 17.46
C ARG A 241 26.17 4.74 16.49
N ASN A 242 26.12 4.22 15.26
CA ASN A 242 27.08 4.49 14.21
C ASN A 242 26.69 5.69 13.34
N PHE A 243 25.61 6.41 13.67
CA PHE A 243 25.27 7.66 13.00
C PHE A 243 26.30 8.73 13.38
N SER A 244 27.08 9.17 12.40
CA SER A 244 28.12 10.17 12.63
C SER A 244 27.65 11.59 12.35
N TYR A 245 26.54 11.78 11.61
CA TYR A 245 26.05 13.10 11.17
C TYR A 245 27.12 13.94 10.46
N SER A 246 28.15 13.27 9.95
CA SER A 246 29.35 13.92 9.40
C SER A 246 29.16 14.23 7.94
N HIS A 247 28.46 13.35 7.22
CA HIS A 247 28.20 13.55 5.81
C HIS A 247 26.89 14.32 5.64
N TYR A 248 26.97 15.51 5.05
CA TYR A 248 25.81 16.40 4.90
C TYR A 248 24.61 15.69 4.25
N LEU A 249 24.84 14.89 3.20
CA LEU A 249 23.79 14.16 2.47
C LEU A 249 23.11 13.05 3.30
N LEU A 250 23.76 12.54 4.34
CA LEU A 250 23.22 11.48 5.22
C LEU A 250 22.63 12.06 6.50
N SER A 251 23.19 13.16 7.00
CA SER A 251 22.84 13.75 8.30
C SER A 251 21.36 14.13 8.43
N GLU A 252 20.70 14.50 7.32
CA GLU A 252 19.26 14.78 7.29
C GLU A 252 18.45 13.49 7.48
N SER A 253 18.72 12.47 6.67
CA SER A 253 18.07 11.15 6.76
C SER A 253 18.31 10.48 8.12
N GLU A 254 19.50 10.58 8.70
CA GLU A 254 19.78 10.05 10.05
C GLU A 254 18.92 10.75 11.13
N ARG A 255 18.70 12.06 11.01
CA ARG A 255 17.82 12.81 11.93
C ARG A 255 16.36 12.43 11.72
N GLU A 256 15.93 12.29 10.48
CA GLU A 256 14.58 11.84 10.16
C GLU A 256 14.33 10.42 10.69
N MET A 257 15.30 9.51 10.55
CA MET A 257 15.21 8.15 11.09
C MET A 257 15.00 8.13 12.61
N GLN A 258 15.69 9.01 13.36
CA GLN A 258 15.46 9.16 14.80
C GLN A 258 14.04 9.65 15.12
N GLN A 259 13.51 10.59 14.34
CA GLN A 259 12.13 11.07 14.52
C GLN A 259 11.11 9.97 14.18
N LEU A 260 11.36 9.21 13.12
CA LEU A 260 10.54 8.07 12.71
C LEU A 260 10.56 6.97 13.77
N TYR A 261 11.71 6.70 14.40
CA TYR A 261 11.82 5.77 15.52
C TYR A 261 10.87 6.14 16.67
N SER A 262 10.89 7.39 17.13
CA SER A 262 9.97 7.87 18.17
C SER A 262 8.50 7.72 17.73
N ARG A 263 8.17 8.11 16.50
CA ARG A 263 6.80 7.99 15.96
C ARG A 263 6.33 6.55 15.80
N LYS A 264 7.24 5.61 15.55
CA LYS A 264 6.91 4.19 15.38
C LYS A 264 6.81 3.46 16.71
N PHE A 265 7.78 3.64 17.59
CA PHE A 265 7.94 2.79 18.77
C PHE A 265 7.54 3.45 20.11
N GLU A 266 7.48 4.78 20.17
CA GLU A 266 7.03 5.51 21.37
C GLU A 266 5.57 5.95 21.26
N ARG A 267 4.99 5.93 20.06
CA ARG A 267 3.57 6.18 19.83
C ARG A 267 2.70 5.12 20.50
N LYS A 268 1.67 5.56 21.20
CA LYS A 268 0.60 4.68 21.69
C LYS A 268 -0.43 4.47 20.59
N GLU A 269 -0.61 3.22 20.20
CA GLU A 269 -1.69 2.84 19.29
C GLU A 269 -3.05 3.11 19.92
N LYS A 270 -4.03 3.46 19.07
CA LYS A 270 -5.40 3.65 19.51
C LYS A 270 -6.01 2.29 19.88
N ASN A 271 -6.83 2.23 20.93
CA ASN A 271 -7.39 0.97 21.43
C ASN A 271 -8.75 0.66 20.76
N PRO A 272 -8.88 -0.46 20.02
CA PRO A 272 -10.14 -0.85 19.38
C PRO A 272 -11.32 -1.06 20.33
N TRP A 273 -11.05 -1.61 21.53
CA TRP A 273 -12.08 -1.86 22.54
C TRP A 273 -12.63 -0.57 23.14
N LEU A 274 -11.77 0.43 23.32
CA LEU A 274 -12.20 1.74 23.78
C LEU A 274 -13.12 2.40 22.75
N ALA A 275 -12.82 2.25 21.46
CA ALA A 275 -13.67 2.76 20.39
C ALA A 275 -15.02 2.04 20.32
N ALA A 276 -15.03 0.72 20.42
CA ALA A 276 -16.25 -0.07 20.50
C ALA A 276 -17.11 0.35 21.71
N GLY A 277 -16.49 0.48 22.89
CA GLY A 277 -17.16 0.92 24.11
C GLY A 277 -17.72 2.34 23.99
N ALA A 278 -16.97 3.27 23.40
CA ALA A 278 -17.45 4.63 23.13
C ALA A 278 -18.67 4.63 22.19
N SER A 279 -18.63 3.83 21.12
CA SER A 279 -19.74 3.67 20.19
C SER A 279 -20.95 2.95 20.77
N ALA A 280 -20.76 2.10 21.80
CA ALA A 280 -21.86 1.51 22.53
C ALA A 280 -22.60 2.56 23.37
N ILE A 281 -21.89 3.52 23.98
CA ILE A 281 -22.54 4.59 24.74
C ILE A 281 -23.23 5.57 23.78
N VAL A 282 -22.51 6.05 22.77
CA VAL A 282 -23.05 6.97 21.76
C VAL A 282 -22.61 6.49 20.38
N PRO A 283 -23.55 6.08 19.51
CA PRO A 283 -23.24 5.57 18.18
C PRO A 283 -22.33 6.53 17.41
N GLY A 284 -21.22 6.02 16.87
CA GLY A 284 -20.29 6.78 16.03
C GLY A 284 -19.10 7.40 16.76
N LEU A 285 -19.09 7.47 18.10
CA LEU A 285 -17.95 8.04 18.84
C LEU A 285 -16.64 7.30 18.61
N GLY A 286 -16.66 5.98 18.49
CA GLY A 286 -15.47 5.19 18.21
C GLY A 286 -14.87 5.50 16.84
N LYS A 287 -15.69 5.79 15.83
CA LYS A 287 -15.22 6.26 14.51
C LYS A 287 -14.63 7.68 14.58
N ILE A 288 -15.24 8.57 15.36
CA ILE A 288 -14.66 9.91 15.61
C ILE A 288 -13.30 9.78 16.32
N TYR A 289 -13.19 8.87 17.29
CA TYR A 289 -11.93 8.56 17.96
C TYR A 289 -10.86 8.03 16.99
N ALA A 290 -11.27 7.21 16.01
CA ALA A 290 -10.38 6.77 14.93
C ALA A 290 -9.96 7.92 13.99
N GLY A 291 -10.65 9.07 14.00
CA GLY A 291 -10.39 10.23 13.14
C GLY A 291 -11.38 10.37 11.99
N GLU A 292 -12.35 9.45 11.88
CA GLU A 292 -13.37 9.41 10.83
C GLU A 292 -14.61 10.21 11.25
N LEU A 293 -14.48 11.53 11.34
CA LEU A 293 -15.56 12.40 11.84
C LEU A 293 -16.85 12.27 11.01
N GLY A 294 -16.73 12.24 9.67
CA GLY A 294 -17.87 12.12 8.77
C GLY A 294 -18.65 10.81 8.98
N GLU A 295 -17.95 9.69 9.06
CA GLU A 295 -18.58 8.39 9.30
C GLU A 295 -19.20 8.29 10.69
N GLY A 296 -18.55 8.86 11.71
CA GLY A 296 -19.07 8.91 13.06
C GLY A 296 -20.41 9.65 13.14
N VAL A 297 -20.47 10.86 12.58
CA VAL A 297 -21.70 11.68 12.56
C VAL A 297 -22.81 11.00 11.76
N ALA A 298 -22.48 10.43 10.60
CA ALA A 298 -23.48 9.72 9.78
C ALA A 298 -24.07 8.53 10.54
N SER A 299 -23.23 7.77 11.24
CA SER A 299 -23.69 6.59 11.99
C SER A 299 -24.52 6.99 13.21
N PHE A 300 -24.20 8.12 13.87
CA PHE A 300 -25.03 8.70 14.92
C PHE A 300 -26.42 9.06 14.40
N LEU A 301 -26.50 9.84 13.31
CA LEU A 301 -27.76 10.30 12.73
C LEU A 301 -28.64 9.13 12.25
N ALA A 302 -28.03 8.11 11.64
CA ALA A 302 -28.75 6.93 11.17
C ALA A 302 -29.40 6.15 12.33
N VAL A 303 -28.64 5.86 13.39
CA VAL A 303 -29.17 5.16 14.56
C VAL A 303 -30.21 6.03 15.28
N ALA A 304 -29.93 7.32 15.49
CA ALA A 304 -30.86 8.24 16.13
C ALA A 304 -32.20 8.35 15.39
N ALA A 305 -32.17 8.42 14.05
CA ALA A 305 -33.39 8.47 13.24
C ALA A 305 -34.21 7.19 13.36
N LEU A 306 -33.58 6.01 13.28
CA LEU A 306 -34.26 4.73 13.43
C LEU A 306 -34.83 4.54 14.84
N SER A 307 -34.08 4.94 15.87
CA SER A 307 -34.55 4.93 17.26
C SER A 307 -35.73 5.86 17.46
N ALA A 308 -35.71 7.08 16.91
CA ALA A 308 -36.81 8.03 17.01
C ALA A 308 -38.09 7.52 16.33
N ILE A 309 -37.97 6.98 15.11
CA ILE A 309 -39.09 6.37 14.38
C ILE A 309 -39.66 5.17 15.17
N THR A 310 -38.79 4.35 15.76
CA THR A 310 -39.21 3.18 16.56
C THR A 310 -39.96 3.62 17.82
N ALA A 311 -39.45 4.62 18.55
CA ALA A 311 -40.07 5.17 19.75
C ALA A 311 -41.46 5.78 19.44
N GLU A 312 -41.57 6.57 18.37
CA GLU A 312 -42.85 7.15 17.95
C GLU A 312 -43.88 6.06 17.62
N ASN A 313 -43.48 5.02 16.89
CA ASN A 313 -44.37 3.92 16.54
C ASN A 313 -44.78 3.07 17.75
N TRP A 314 -43.87 2.87 18.71
CA TRP A 314 -44.19 2.21 19.97
C TRP A 314 -45.26 2.98 20.72
N ILE A 315 -45.05 4.29 20.95
CA ILE A 315 -45.99 5.13 21.71
C ILE A 315 -47.37 5.16 21.06
N LYS A 316 -47.44 5.25 19.72
CA LYS A 316 -48.72 5.39 19.00
C LYS A 316 -49.44 4.06 18.76
N ASN A 317 -48.71 2.99 18.45
CA ASN A 317 -49.29 1.74 17.92
C ASN A 317 -48.95 0.50 18.75
N GLY A 318 -48.17 0.64 19.82
CA GLY A 318 -47.72 -0.45 20.67
C GLY A 318 -46.47 -1.18 20.15
N ALA A 319 -45.91 -2.03 21.02
CA ALA A 319 -44.70 -2.80 20.75
C ALA A 319 -44.92 -3.95 19.75
N THR A 320 -46.14 -4.49 19.65
CA THR A 320 -46.48 -5.59 18.74
C THR A 320 -46.76 -5.14 17.31
N ASN A 321 -46.75 -3.83 17.04
CA ASN A 321 -46.95 -3.31 15.69
C ASN A 321 -45.78 -3.69 14.78
N TRP A 322 -46.09 -4.18 13.57
CA TRP A 322 -45.07 -4.59 12.60
C TRP A 322 -44.05 -3.48 12.27
N LYS A 323 -44.45 -2.20 12.29
CA LYS A 323 -43.53 -1.07 12.05
C LYS A 323 -42.53 -0.90 13.17
N THR A 324 -42.99 -1.01 14.42
CA THR A 324 -42.14 -0.94 15.61
C THR A 324 -41.09 -2.06 15.56
N ILE A 325 -41.52 -3.28 15.24
CA ILE A 325 -40.62 -4.43 15.08
C ILE A 325 -39.63 -4.20 13.93
N LEU A 326 -40.10 -3.73 12.76
CA LEU A 326 -39.24 -3.51 11.60
C LEU A 326 -38.16 -2.47 11.87
N PHE A 327 -38.54 -1.26 12.31
CA PHE A 327 -37.59 -0.17 12.55
C PHE A 327 -36.72 -0.42 13.78
N GLY A 328 -37.25 -1.10 14.82
CA GLY A 328 -36.46 -1.50 15.98
C GLY A 328 -35.41 -2.54 15.64
N THR A 329 -35.78 -3.55 14.84
CA THR A 329 -34.83 -4.56 14.35
C THR A 329 -33.76 -3.92 13.48
N ALA A 330 -34.15 -3.08 12.53
CA ALA A 330 -33.21 -2.35 11.69
C ALA A 330 -32.27 -1.47 12.54
N GLY A 331 -32.82 -0.66 13.46
CA GLY A 331 -32.06 0.19 14.36
C GLY A 331 -31.06 -0.61 15.21
N THR A 332 -31.46 -1.79 15.69
CA THR A 332 -30.59 -2.68 16.47
C THR A 332 -29.43 -3.21 15.63
N ILE A 333 -29.70 -3.64 14.38
CA ILE A 333 -28.66 -4.09 13.45
C ILE A 333 -27.68 -2.96 13.15
N PHE A 334 -28.17 -1.75 12.84
CA PHE A 334 -27.31 -0.59 12.58
C PHE A 334 -26.49 -0.18 13.82
N TYR A 335 -27.08 -0.27 15.00
CA TYR A 335 -26.40 0.02 16.26
C TYR A 335 -25.25 -0.97 16.54
N LEU A 336 -25.51 -2.28 16.43
CA LEU A 336 -24.49 -3.31 16.59
C LEU A 336 -23.40 -3.21 15.51
N GLY A 337 -23.80 -2.95 14.26
CA GLY A 337 -22.87 -2.72 13.15
C GLY A 337 -21.97 -1.51 13.37
N ASN A 338 -22.47 -0.44 14.01
CA ASN A 338 -21.67 0.73 14.37
C ASN A 338 -20.61 0.40 15.43
N ILE A 339 -20.97 -0.36 16.47
CA ILE A 339 -20.02 -0.81 17.49
C ILE A 339 -18.90 -1.64 16.86
N TYR A 340 -19.26 -2.63 16.04
CA TYR A 340 -18.29 -3.47 15.34
C TYR A 340 -17.43 -2.67 14.35
N GLY A 341 -18.05 -1.80 13.54
CA GLY A 341 -17.33 -0.95 12.59
C GLY A 341 -16.36 0.01 13.28
N SER A 342 -16.68 0.47 14.50
CA SER A 342 -15.79 1.31 15.29
C SER A 342 -14.56 0.57 15.82
N TYR A 343 -14.72 -0.72 16.18
CA TYR A 343 -13.60 -1.58 16.52
C TYR A 343 -12.62 -1.73 15.34
N ILE A 344 -13.17 -2.01 14.15
CA ILE A 344 -12.36 -2.22 12.94
C ILE A 344 -11.69 -0.92 12.47
N SER A 345 -12.40 0.21 12.50
CA SER A 345 -11.88 1.52 12.08
C SER A 345 -10.60 1.92 12.81
N VAL A 346 -10.48 1.62 14.11
CA VAL A 346 -9.23 1.85 14.86
C VAL A 346 -8.08 0.96 14.38
N GLY A 347 -8.34 -0.31 14.10
CA GLY A 347 -7.32 -1.21 13.56
C GLY A 347 -6.77 -0.69 12.23
N ILE A 348 -7.66 -0.34 11.31
CA ILE A 348 -7.30 0.25 10.01
C ILE A 348 -6.51 1.54 10.19
N HIS A 349 -6.90 2.40 11.13
CA HIS A 349 -6.17 3.62 11.40
C HIS A 349 -4.75 3.36 11.92
N ASN A 350 -4.55 2.41 12.84
CA ASN A 350 -3.22 2.06 13.32
C ASN A 350 -2.35 1.46 12.21
N ASP A 351 -2.93 0.54 11.41
CA ASP A 351 -2.25 -0.08 10.27
C ASP A 351 -1.87 0.94 9.21
N PHE A 352 -2.76 1.90 8.93
CA PHE A 352 -2.48 3.02 8.02
C PHE A 352 -1.26 3.83 8.47
N ILE A 353 -1.20 4.23 9.74
CA ILE A 353 -0.04 4.99 10.24
C ILE A 353 1.23 4.12 10.21
N ASN A 354 1.13 2.83 10.51
CA ASN A 354 2.29 1.93 10.43
C ASN A 354 2.83 1.83 9.00
N ASN A 355 1.95 1.70 8.00
CA ASN A 355 2.33 1.68 6.59
C ASN A 355 2.91 3.02 6.12
N GLU A 356 2.36 4.15 6.59
CA GLU A 356 2.90 5.48 6.31
C GLU A 356 4.32 5.64 6.85
N LEU A 357 4.55 5.15 8.08
CA LEU A 357 5.89 5.16 8.68
C LEU A 357 6.85 4.24 7.93
N ASP A 358 6.44 3.03 7.55
CA ASP A 358 7.28 2.11 6.78
C ASP A 358 7.67 2.70 5.42
N THR A 359 6.73 3.37 4.76
CA THR A 359 6.99 4.08 3.51
C THR A 359 7.97 5.23 3.70
N ALA A 360 7.79 6.02 4.77
CA ALA A 360 8.70 7.12 5.10
C ALA A 360 10.11 6.63 5.45
N ILE A 361 10.23 5.46 6.09
CA ILE A 361 11.51 4.81 6.38
C ILE A 361 12.20 4.40 5.07
N LEU A 362 11.51 3.66 4.20
CA LEU A 362 12.06 3.24 2.89
C LEU A 362 12.49 4.45 2.06
N PHE A 363 11.70 5.52 2.07
CA PHE A 363 12.04 6.77 1.41
C PHE A 363 13.32 7.39 1.96
N ASN A 364 13.48 7.43 3.28
CA ASN A 364 14.66 7.95 3.95
C ASN A 364 15.91 7.09 3.79
N MET A 365 15.77 5.80 3.49
CA MET A 365 16.89 4.95 3.07
C MET A 365 17.30 5.30 1.63
N HIS A 366 16.32 5.46 0.73
CA HIS A 366 16.57 5.60 -0.70
C HIS A 366 17.06 6.99 -1.14
N ILE A 367 16.57 8.11 -0.56
CA ILE A 367 17.01 9.47 -0.94
C ILE A 367 18.54 9.62 -0.91
N PRO A 368 19.23 9.33 0.21
CA PRO A 368 20.66 9.57 0.28
C PRO A 368 21.43 8.73 -0.72
N LEU A 369 20.97 7.53 -1.08
CA LEU A 369 21.64 6.70 -2.09
C LEU A 369 21.74 7.39 -3.45
N ARG A 370 20.69 8.08 -3.89
CA ARG A 370 20.73 8.83 -5.14
C ARG A 370 21.75 9.95 -5.04
N SER A 371 21.67 10.77 -4.00
CA SER A 371 22.58 11.90 -3.83
C SER A 371 24.03 11.51 -3.57
N PHE A 372 24.28 10.35 -2.95
CA PHE A 372 25.61 9.90 -2.57
C PHE A 372 26.38 9.28 -3.74
N PHE A 373 25.68 8.65 -4.68
CA PHE A 373 26.28 7.93 -5.81
C PHE A 373 26.07 8.60 -7.18
N ASP A 374 25.39 9.74 -7.23
CA ASP A 374 25.30 10.62 -8.40
C ASP A 374 26.29 11.78 -8.25
#